data_AF-A0A7E5WAL9-F1
#
_entry.id   AF-A0A7E5WAL9-F1
#
_cell.length_a   1.000
_cell.length_b   1.000
_cell.length_c   1.000
_cell.angle_alpha   90.00
_cell.angle_beta   90.00
_cell.angle_gamma   90.00
#
_symmetry.space_group_name_H-M   'P 1'
#
loop_
_entity.id
_entity.type
_entity.pdbx_description
1 polymer ?
#
loop_
_entity_poly.entity_id
_entity_poly.type
_entity_poly.pdbx_seq_one_letter_code
_entity_poly.pdbx_strand_id
1 'polypeptide(L)'
;MFYKTLISATLILNIVSPSLEDAVDPKQEVCNKISSCSSCIAKSFCTWCVTKSKCTKQSCGNDNIIYPKDFSAIMAGPTFCPRVVEPEQTLTVKSGVKQVIAVKITQIHLYMAFTPWKCKIDFNGKQLVVPAVLLGDQVYCESVLLTNKPHEPHETGEVSVLWDYTKSFDGSVPFKVCRCDLDPSCNACNKLTNTLMQ
;
A
#
# COMPACT_ATOMS: atom_id res chain seq x y z
N MET A 1 -58.68 63.60 -23.19
CA MET A 1 -58.67 63.07 -21.80
C MET A 1 -57.48 62.12 -21.69
N PHE A 2 -56.44 62.56 -20.97
CA PHE A 2 -55.21 61.80 -20.76
C PHE A 2 -55.43 60.71 -19.71
N TYR A 3 -54.99 59.47 -19.96
CA TYR A 3 -54.83 58.48 -18.90
C TYR A 3 -53.39 57.94 -18.92
N LYS A 4 -52.59 58.43 -17.97
CA LYS A 4 -51.28 57.88 -17.61
C LYS A 4 -51.54 56.65 -16.74
N THR A 5 -50.88 55.53 -17.03
CA THR A 5 -50.75 54.43 -16.06
C THR A 5 -49.31 53.96 -16.03
N LEU A 6 -48.76 53.90 -14.81
CA LEU A 6 -47.37 53.67 -14.46
C LEU A 6 -46.92 52.25 -14.81
N ILE A 7 -45.70 52.14 -15.34
CA ILE A 7 -44.94 50.90 -15.46
C ILE A 7 -44.33 50.61 -14.09
N SER A 8 -44.74 49.53 -13.44
CA SER A 8 -44.13 49.04 -12.19
C SER A 8 -42.87 48.26 -12.54
N ALA A 9 -41.70 48.77 -12.16
CA ALA A 9 -40.42 48.09 -12.32
C ALA A 9 -40.24 47.11 -11.15
N THR A 10 -40.44 45.82 -11.41
CA THR A 10 -40.18 44.76 -10.44
C THR A 10 -38.67 44.53 -10.34
N LEU A 11 -38.07 44.96 -9.23
CA LEU A 11 -36.69 44.72 -8.88
C LEU A 11 -36.53 43.23 -8.52
N ILE A 12 -35.94 42.42 -9.41
CA ILE A 12 -35.57 41.04 -9.10
C ILE A 12 -34.29 41.11 -8.25
N LEU A 13 -34.43 40.99 -6.94
CA LEU A 13 -33.32 40.71 -6.03
C LEU A 13 -32.82 39.30 -6.35
N ASN A 14 -31.68 39.20 -7.03
CA ASN A 14 -30.91 37.97 -7.10
C ASN A 14 -30.40 37.64 -5.71
N ILE A 15 -31.13 36.79 -4.99
CA ILE A 15 -30.64 36.15 -3.78
C ILE A 15 -29.67 35.06 -4.26
N VAL A 16 -28.41 35.43 -4.47
CA VAL A 16 -27.33 34.46 -4.60
C VAL A 16 -27.24 33.80 -3.22
N SER A 17 -27.86 32.64 -3.09
CA SER A 17 -27.61 31.77 -1.95
C SER A 17 -26.11 31.44 -1.99
N PRO A 18 -25.33 31.69 -0.94
CA PRO A 18 -24.00 31.13 -0.89
C PRO A 18 -24.18 29.61 -0.95
N SER A 19 -23.72 28.99 -2.03
CA SER A 19 -23.55 27.55 -2.07
C SER A 19 -22.80 27.18 -0.80
N LEU A 20 -23.40 26.29 -0.01
CA LEU A 20 -22.73 25.61 1.08
C LEU A 20 -21.49 24.93 0.45
N GLU A 21 -20.35 25.59 0.45
CA GLU A 21 -19.09 24.88 0.37
C GLU A 21 -19.07 24.03 1.64
N ASP A 22 -19.31 22.73 1.48
CA ASP A 22 -19.22 21.77 2.56
C ASP A 22 -17.91 22.03 3.30
N ALA A 23 -17.99 22.54 4.52
CA ALA A 23 -16.82 22.78 5.35
C ALA A 23 -16.07 21.45 5.48
N VAL A 24 -14.95 21.32 4.77
CA VAL A 24 -14.19 20.08 4.71
C VAL A 24 -13.71 19.78 6.12
N ASP A 25 -14.19 18.67 6.66
CA ASP A 25 -13.85 18.22 8.01
C ASP A 25 -12.33 18.03 8.14
N PRO A 26 -11.62 18.83 8.95
CA PRO A 26 -10.16 18.78 9.01
C PRO A 26 -9.62 17.39 9.38
N LYS A 27 -10.39 16.62 10.16
CA LYS A 27 -10.02 15.26 10.53
C LYS A 27 -10.14 14.30 9.34
N GLN A 28 -11.09 14.51 8.43
CA GLN A 28 -11.21 13.73 7.21
C GLN A 28 -9.98 13.93 6.30
N GLU A 29 -9.48 15.16 6.18
CA GLU A 29 -8.26 15.43 5.41
C GLU A 29 -7.03 14.72 5.99
N VAL A 30 -6.92 14.68 7.33
CA VAL A 30 -5.85 13.92 8.00
C VAL A 30 -5.96 12.44 7.65
N CYS A 31 -7.14 11.84 7.74
CA CYS A 31 -7.32 10.43 7.39
C CYS A 31 -6.96 10.17 5.92
N ASN A 32 -7.44 10.98 4.99
CA ASN A 32 -7.22 10.78 3.55
C ASN A 32 -5.73 10.83 3.13
N LYS A 33 -4.85 11.47 3.92
CA LYS A 33 -3.41 11.53 3.66
C LYS A 33 -2.65 10.27 4.10
N ILE A 34 -3.30 9.37 4.85
CA ILE A 34 -2.68 8.16 5.38
C ILE A 34 -2.94 6.99 4.43
N SER A 35 -1.88 6.38 3.90
CA SER A 35 -1.94 5.24 2.96
C SER A 35 -1.69 3.88 3.62
N SER A 36 -1.43 3.84 4.92
CA SER A 36 -1.17 2.63 5.71
C SER A 36 -2.31 2.38 6.69
N CYS A 37 -2.76 1.12 6.80
CA CYS A 37 -3.84 0.72 7.69
C CYS A 37 -3.46 0.94 9.16
N SER A 38 -2.30 0.47 9.60
CA SER A 38 -1.83 0.60 10.99
C SER A 38 -1.67 2.06 11.38
N SER A 39 -1.17 2.89 10.47
CA SER A 39 -1.02 4.33 10.68
C SER A 39 -2.38 5.05 10.73
N CYS A 40 -3.35 4.56 9.95
CA CYS A 40 -4.70 5.10 9.91
C CYS A 40 -5.41 4.92 11.25
N ILE A 41 -5.49 3.68 11.72
CA ILE A 41 -6.24 3.33 12.93
C ILE A 41 -5.52 3.70 14.23
N ALA A 42 -4.25 4.13 14.15
CA ALA A 42 -3.58 4.82 15.24
C ALA A 42 -4.21 6.20 15.54
N LYS A 43 -4.97 6.76 14.59
CA LYS A 43 -5.84 7.91 14.84
C LYS A 43 -7.20 7.40 15.29
N SER A 44 -7.60 7.71 16.52
CA SER A 44 -8.89 7.29 17.11
C SER A 44 -10.13 7.75 16.35
N PHE A 45 -9.99 8.72 15.45
CA PHE A 45 -11.07 9.26 14.62
C PHE A 45 -11.04 8.78 13.16
N CYS A 46 -10.09 7.92 12.78
CA CYS A 46 -10.04 7.35 11.44
C CYS A 46 -10.40 5.87 11.48
N THR A 47 -10.85 5.35 10.35
CA THR A 47 -11.11 3.93 10.11
C THR A 47 -10.52 3.52 8.77
N TRP A 48 -10.18 2.24 8.63
CA TRP A 48 -9.65 1.69 7.38
C TRP A 48 -10.71 0.87 6.65
N CYS A 49 -10.95 1.22 5.38
CA CYS A 49 -11.80 0.46 4.47
C CYS A 49 -10.93 -0.53 3.70
N VAL A 50 -11.05 -1.82 3.99
CA VAL A 50 -10.09 -2.85 3.55
C VAL A 50 -10.07 -2.99 2.03
N THR A 51 -11.23 -3.19 1.40
CA THR A 51 -11.33 -3.38 -0.05
C THR A 51 -10.91 -2.13 -0.81
N LYS A 52 -11.29 -0.95 -0.30
CA LYS A 52 -10.91 0.33 -0.89
C LYS A 52 -9.45 0.70 -0.62
N SER A 53 -8.77 -0.01 0.28
CA SER A 53 -7.41 0.31 0.76
C SER A 53 -7.28 1.79 1.12
N LYS A 54 -8.25 2.31 1.89
CA LYS A 54 -8.41 3.74 2.13
C LYS A 54 -8.64 4.04 3.60
N CYS A 55 -7.89 5.01 4.12
CA CYS A 55 -8.15 5.62 5.42
C CYS A 55 -9.19 6.74 5.30
N THR A 56 -10.16 6.77 6.21
CA THR A 56 -11.25 7.76 6.18
C THR A 56 -11.84 7.99 7.56
N LYS A 57 -12.44 9.16 7.82
CA LYS A 57 -13.30 9.39 9.00
C LYS A 57 -14.76 9.03 8.72
N GLN A 58 -15.19 9.18 7.47
CA GLN A 58 -16.52 8.83 6.99
C GLN A 58 -16.75 7.31 6.93
N SER A 59 -17.99 6.90 6.66
CA SER A 59 -18.37 5.49 6.51
C SER A 59 -17.67 4.81 5.33
N CYS A 60 -17.32 3.53 5.51
CA CYS A 60 -16.80 2.69 4.43
C CYS A 60 -17.88 2.09 3.52
N GLY A 61 -19.16 2.35 3.77
CA GLY A 61 -20.27 1.69 3.08
C GLY A 61 -20.25 0.18 3.36
N ASN A 62 -20.33 -0.64 2.30
CA ASN A 62 -20.37 -2.11 2.41
C ASN A 62 -18.97 -2.77 2.47
N ASP A 63 -17.91 -2.02 2.79
CA ASP A 63 -16.56 -2.58 2.90
C ASP A 63 -16.37 -3.30 4.25
N ASN A 64 -15.38 -4.18 4.33
CA ASN A 64 -14.82 -4.60 5.61
C ASN A 64 -14.10 -3.41 6.26
N ILE A 65 -14.33 -3.23 7.55
CA ILE A 65 -13.88 -2.05 8.28
C ILE A 65 -12.95 -2.48 9.41
N ILE A 66 -11.75 -1.91 9.46
CA ILE A 66 -10.85 -2.03 10.61
C ILE A 66 -10.92 -0.73 11.40
N TYR A 67 -11.35 -0.86 12.66
CA TYR A 67 -11.53 0.26 13.57
C TYR A 67 -10.28 0.52 14.42
N PRO A 68 -10.15 1.72 15.02
CA PRO A 68 -9.17 1.99 16.07
C PRO A 68 -9.29 1.00 17.22
N LYS A 69 -8.17 0.76 17.91
CA LYS A 69 -8.05 -0.24 18.99
C LYS A 69 -9.08 -0.05 20.11
N ASP A 70 -9.44 1.20 20.42
CA ASP A 70 -10.35 1.53 21.53
C ASP A 70 -11.83 1.45 21.13
N PHE A 71 -12.13 1.10 19.88
CA PHE A 71 -13.49 0.96 19.38
C PHE A 71 -14.01 -0.47 19.63
N SER A 72 -15.23 -0.60 20.12
CA SER A 72 -15.86 -1.91 20.39
C SER A 72 -16.35 -2.57 19.10
N ALA A 73 -15.42 -3.13 18.32
CA ALA A 73 -15.70 -3.93 17.13
C ALA A 73 -14.79 -5.16 17.06
N ILE A 74 -15.23 -6.19 16.33
CA ILE A 74 -14.49 -7.45 16.16
C ILE A 74 -13.13 -7.19 15.48
N MET A 75 -13.11 -6.36 14.44
CA MET A 75 -11.90 -5.96 13.71
C MET A 75 -11.40 -4.61 14.22
N ALA A 76 -10.88 -4.57 15.44
CA ALA A 76 -10.34 -3.37 16.06
C ALA A 76 -8.83 -3.51 16.33
N GLY A 77 -8.04 -2.52 15.87
CA GLY A 77 -6.60 -2.46 16.10
C GLY A 77 -5.71 -3.07 14.99
N PRO A 78 -4.38 -2.88 15.09
CA PRO A 78 -3.42 -3.13 14.01
C PRO A 78 -3.18 -4.59 13.67
N THR A 79 -3.59 -5.51 14.54
CA THR A 79 -3.46 -6.95 14.28
C THR A 79 -4.31 -7.41 13.10
N PHE A 80 -5.37 -6.67 12.76
CA PHE A 80 -6.26 -6.94 11.63
C PHE A 80 -5.83 -6.29 10.31
N CYS A 81 -4.81 -5.41 10.31
CA CYS A 81 -4.34 -4.77 9.09
C CYS A 81 -3.65 -5.78 8.14
N PRO A 82 -3.99 -5.78 6.84
CA PRO A 82 -3.23 -6.46 5.79
C PRO A 82 -1.78 -5.95 5.81
N ARG A 83 -0.84 -6.83 6.14
CA ARG A 83 0.58 -6.47 6.28
C ARG A 83 1.53 -7.53 5.75
N VAL A 84 2.73 -7.11 5.42
CA VAL A 84 3.86 -8.02 5.24
C VAL A 84 4.27 -8.59 6.59
N VAL A 85 4.74 -9.83 6.58
CA VAL A 85 5.33 -10.49 7.75
C VAL A 85 6.84 -10.33 7.65
N GLU A 86 7.43 -9.77 8.70
CA GLU A 86 8.88 -9.62 8.79
C GLU A 86 9.54 -11.00 8.79
N PRO A 87 10.55 -11.24 7.94
CA PRO A 87 11.20 -12.54 7.88
C PRO A 87 12.08 -12.76 9.11
N GLU A 88 12.12 -13.99 9.63
CA GLU A 88 12.98 -14.37 10.76
C GLU A 88 14.48 -14.18 10.48
N GLN A 89 14.86 -14.25 9.20
CA GLN A 89 16.22 -14.04 8.74
C GLN A 89 16.23 -13.00 7.63
N THR A 90 17.29 -12.20 7.57
CA THR A 90 17.47 -11.23 6.50
C THR A 90 17.38 -11.89 5.14
N LEU A 91 16.49 -11.39 4.29
CA LEU A 91 16.38 -11.83 2.91
C LEU A 91 17.64 -11.43 2.15
N THR A 92 18.32 -12.40 1.55
CA THR A 92 19.54 -12.17 0.76
C THR A 92 19.36 -12.71 -0.65
N VAL A 93 19.80 -11.94 -1.65
CA VAL A 93 19.80 -12.32 -3.07
C VAL A 93 21.18 -12.11 -3.69
N LYS A 94 21.52 -12.88 -4.72
CA LYS A 94 22.82 -12.75 -5.40
C LYS A 94 22.82 -11.63 -6.46
N SER A 95 23.85 -10.80 -6.47
CA SER A 95 24.03 -9.76 -7.50
C SER A 95 24.22 -10.38 -8.88
N GLY A 96 23.61 -9.79 -9.91
CA GLY A 96 23.80 -10.17 -11.31
C GLY A 96 23.11 -11.48 -11.72
N VAL A 97 22.23 -12.04 -10.88
CA VAL A 97 21.48 -13.28 -11.17
C VAL A 97 19.98 -13.02 -11.08
N LYS A 98 19.23 -13.44 -12.10
CA LYS A 98 17.75 -13.42 -12.06
C LYS A 98 17.24 -14.35 -10.97
N GLN A 99 16.53 -13.80 -9.99
CA GLN A 99 16.01 -14.55 -8.84
C GLN A 99 14.60 -14.10 -8.47
N VAL A 100 13.82 -15.03 -7.92
CA VAL A 100 12.50 -14.76 -7.32
C VAL A 100 12.69 -14.25 -5.90
N ILE A 101 11.91 -13.23 -5.53
CA ILE A 101 11.76 -12.77 -4.15
C ILE A 101 10.41 -13.25 -3.64
N ALA A 102 10.39 -13.92 -2.49
CA ALA A 102 9.18 -14.38 -1.83
C ALA A 102 8.92 -13.53 -0.59
N VAL A 103 7.69 -13.02 -0.45
CA VAL A 103 7.26 -12.18 0.66
C VAL A 103 6.07 -12.83 1.35
N LYS A 104 6.19 -13.08 2.65
CA LYS A 104 5.08 -13.59 3.45
C LYS A 104 4.16 -12.43 3.84
N ILE A 105 2.85 -12.64 3.77
CA ILE A 105 1.82 -11.66 4.14
C ILE A 105 0.82 -12.27 5.12
N THR A 106 0.00 -11.44 5.75
CA THR A 106 -1.07 -11.90 6.64
C THR A 106 -2.27 -10.95 6.57
N GLN A 107 -3.40 -11.38 7.15
CA GLN A 107 -4.69 -10.66 7.14
C GLN A 107 -5.21 -10.44 5.72
N ILE A 108 -5.10 -11.49 4.89
CA ILE A 108 -5.71 -11.52 3.57
C ILE A 108 -7.18 -11.91 3.67
N HIS A 109 -8.01 -11.29 2.86
CA HIS A 109 -9.39 -11.72 2.66
C HIS A 109 -9.50 -12.58 1.40
N LEU A 110 -10.43 -13.53 1.38
CA LEU A 110 -10.60 -14.49 0.28
C LEU A 110 -10.70 -13.80 -1.10
N TYR A 111 -11.43 -12.68 -1.20
CA TYR A 111 -11.58 -11.96 -2.46
C TYR A 111 -10.26 -11.37 -3.00
N MET A 112 -9.27 -11.08 -2.14
CA MET A 112 -7.98 -10.53 -2.58
C MET A 112 -7.19 -11.56 -3.39
N ALA A 113 -7.34 -12.85 -3.07
CA ALA A 113 -6.63 -13.93 -3.75
C ALA A 113 -6.92 -14.00 -5.26
N PHE A 114 -8.08 -13.48 -5.70
CA PHE A 114 -8.50 -13.47 -7.09
C PHE A 114 -8.19 -12.15 -7.82
N THR A 115 -7.40 -11.28 -7.21
CA THR A 115 -6.95 -10.02 -7.83
C THR A 115 -5.52 -10.14 -8.36
N PRO A 116 -5.09 -9.24 -9.26
CA PRO A 116 -3.69 -9.19 -9.70
C PRO A 116 -2.75 -8.78 -8.56
N TRP A 117 -1.66 -9.53 -8.42
CA TRP A 117 -0.60 -9.30 -7.43
C TRP A 117 0.64 -8.71 -8.08
N LYS A 118 1.31 -7.81 -7.36
CA LYS A 118 2.59 -7.21 -7.78
C LYS A 118 3.53 -7.04 -6.60
N CYS A 119 4.82 -7.02 -6.89
CA CYS A 119 5.85 -6.55 -5.97
C CYS A 119 6.36 -5.20 -6.41
N LYS A 120 6.47 -4.25 -5.47
CA LYS A 120 7.17 -2.99 -5.65
C LYS A 120 8.53 -3.10 -4.96
N ILE A 121 9.60 -3.08 -5.75
CA ILE A 121 10.97 -3.29 -5.31
C ILE A 121 11.73 -1.97 -5.45
N ASP A 122 12.21 -1.44 -4.35
CA ASP A 122 13.06 -0.24 -4.29
C ASP A 122 14.51 -0.69 -4.09
N PHE A 123 15.35 -0.45 -5.10
CA PHE A 123 16.76 -0.85 -5.09
C PHE A 123 17.60 0.17 -5.88
N ASN A 124 18.71 0.63 -5.30
CA ASN A 124 19.60 1.61 -5.95
C ASN A 124 18.92 2.92 -6.41
N GLY A 125 17.94 3.40 -5.64
CA GLY A 125 17.17 4.59 -6.00
C GLY A 125 16.27 4.38 -7.22
N LYS A 126 16.11 3.15 -7.71
CA LYS A 126 15.17 2.77 -8.76
C LYS A 126 14.04 1.95 -8.16
N GLN A 127 12.84 2.22 -8.64
CA GLN A 127 11.66 1.44 -8.30
C GLN A 127 11.31 0.53 -9.47
N LEU A 128 11.12 -0.75 -9.18
CA LEU A 128 10.64 -1.77 -10.11
C LEU A 128 9.28 -2.25 -9.62
N VAL A 129 8.30 -2.31 -10.51
CA VAL A 129 6.99 -2.91 -10.21
C VAL A 129 6.82 -4.12 -11.11
N VAL A 130 6.85 -5.31 -10.51
CA VAL A 130 6.80 -6.58 -11.23
C VAL A 130 5.53 -7.36 -10.87
N PRO A 131 4.96 -8.13 -11.81
CA PRO A 131 3.94 -9.13 -11.51
C PRO A 131 4.36 -10.08 -10.38
N ALA A 132 3.38 -10.64 -9.68
CA ALA A 132 3.59 -11.63 -8.65
C ALA A 132 2.44 -12.66 -8.62
N VAL A 133 2.67 -13.77 -7.95
CA VAL A 133 1.67 -14.82 -7.72
C VAL A 133 1.54 -15.07 -6.23
N LEU A 134 0.29 -15.13 -5.73
CA LEU A 134 -0.01 -15.57 -4.37
C LEU A 134 -0.16 -17.10 -4.33
N LEU A 135 0.58 -17.76 -3.44
CA LEU A 135 0.35 -19.17 -3.07
C LEU A 135 0.26 -19.27 -1.54
N GLY A 136 -0.92 -19.61 -1.03
CA GLY A 136 -1.19 -19.59 0.41
C GLY A 136 -1.08 -18.18 0.99
N ASP A 137 -0.10 -17.97 1.87
CA ASP A 137 0.24 -16.68 2.49
C ASP A 137 1.57 -16.09 1.97
N GLN A 138 2.12 -16.64 0.89
CA GLN A 138 3.35 -16.18 0.27
C GLN A 138 3.11 -15.59 -1.12
N VAL A 139 3.65 -14.39 -1.35
CA VAL A 139 3.66 -13.70 -2.63
C VAL A 139 5.03 -13.88 -3.28
N TYR A 140 5.05 -14.52 -4.43
CA TYR A 140 6.24 -14.77 -5.24
C TYR A 140 6.32 -13.72 -6.35
N CYS A 141 7.26 -12.79 -6.23
CA CYS A 141 7.54 -11.80 -7.26
C CYS A 141 8.10 -12.50 -8.52
N GLU A 142 7.78 -11.99 -9.70
CA GLU A 142 8.46 -12.39 -10.93
C GLU A 142 9.98 -12.20 -10.80
N SER A 143 10.76 -13.05 -11.47
CA SER A 143 12.22 -13.03 -11.35
C SER A 143 12.81 -11.68 -11.76
N VAL A 144 13.64 -11.11 -10.89
CA VAL A 144 14.30 -9.81 -11.13
C VAL A 144 15.82 -9.95 -11.17
N LEU A 145 16.46 -9.11 -11.99
CA LEU A 145 17.90 -8.97 -12.04
C LEU A 145 18.32 -7.73 -11.23
N LEU A 146 18.92 -7.96 -10.08
CA LEU A 146 19.45 -6.89 -9.23
C LEU A 146 20.97 -6.94 -9.26
N THR A 147 21.61 -5.80 -9.50
CA THR A 147 23.06 -5.69 -9.66
C THR A 147 23.58 -4.55 -8.83
N ASN A 148 24.55 -4.84 -7.96
CA ASN A 148 25.21 -3.83 -7.14
C ASN A 148 26.02 -2.85 -7.99
N LYS A 149 26.27 -1.66 -7.45
CA LYS A 149 27.28 -0.75 -7.99
C LYS A 149 28.67 -1.40 -8.01
N PRO A 150 29.57 -0.93 -8.88
CA PRO A 150 30.96 -1.39 -8.89
C PRO A 150 31.60 -1.25 -7.50
N HIS A 151 32.41 -2.23 -7.12
CA HIS A 151 33.15 -2.28 -5.85
C HIS A 151 32.32 -2.35 -4.56
N GLU A 152 31.00 -2.30 -4.62
CA GLU A 152 30.14 -2.45 -3.45
C GLU A 152 29.89 -3.95 -3.17
N PRO A 153 30.37 -4.50 -2.02
CA PRO A 153 30.13 -5.90 -1.69
C PRO A 153 28.65 -6.19 -1.48
N HIS A 154 27.90 -5.17 -1.02
CA HIS A 154 26.49 -5.29 -0.70
C HIS A 154 25.73 -4.00 -0.92
N GLU A 155 24.46 -4.16 -1.24
CA GLU A 155 23.51 -3.07 -1.25
C GLU A 155 22.17 -3.56 -0.71
N THR A 156 21.44 -2.65 -0.07
CA THR A 156 20.15 -2.95 0.50
C THR A 156 19.03 -2.47 -0.42
N GLY A 157 17.92 -3.17 -0.39
CA GLY A 157 16.68 -2.74 -1.00
C GLY A 157 15.50 -3.14 -0.14
N GLU A 158 14.31 -2.75 -0.58
CA GLU A 158 13.07 -3.11 0.09
C GLU A 158 12.05 -3.62 -0.92
N VAL A 159 11.22 -4.57 -0.50
CA VAL A 159 10.10 -5.06 -1.30
C VAL A 159 8.79 -4.87 -0.54
N SER A 160 7.82 -4.24 -1.20
CA SER A 160 6.43 -4.13 -0.74
C SER A 160 5.51 -4.96 -1.62
N VAL A 161 4.39 -5.42 -1.07
CA VAL A 161 3.37 -6.18 -1.81
C VAL A 161 2.20 -5.28 -2.18
N LEU A 162 1.77 -5.39 -3.43
CA LEU A 162 0.57 -4.74 -3.95
C LEU A 162 -0.46 -5.78 -4.41
N TRP A 163 -1.73 -5.50 -4.17
CA TRP A 163 -2.87 -6.25 -4.69
C TRP A 163 -3.80 -5.30 -5.46
N ASP A 164 -4.64 -5.85 -6.33
CA ASP A 164 -5.52 -5.07 -7.22
C ASP A 164 -4.77 -3.89 -7.86
N TYR A 165 -3.61 -4.22 -8.42
CA TYR A 165 -2.64 -3.34 -9.08
C TYR A 165 -1.90 -2.32 -8.22
N THR A 166 -2.55 -1.60 -7.31
CA THR A 166 -1.97 -0.42 -6.63
C THR A 166 -2.14 -0.41 -5.12
N LYS A 167 -2.94 -1.31 -4.54
CA LYS A 167 -3.27 -1.30 -3.12
C LYS A 167 -2.16 -1.98 -2.32
N SER A 168 -1.55 -1.26 -1.40
CA SER A 168 -0.39 -1.74 -0.64
C SER A 168 -0.79 -2.45 0.64
N PHE A 169 -0.03 -3.51 0.97
CA PHE A 169 0.03 -4.04 2.33
C PHE A 169 0.85 -3.08 3.22
N ASP A 170 0.56 -3.06 4.52
CA ASP A 170 1.40 -2.36 5.49
C ASP A 170 2.80 -2.98 5.55
N GLY A 171 3.82 -2.13 5.55
CA GLY A 171 5.23 -2.49 5.69
C GLY A 171 5.92 -2.94 4.39
N SER A 172 7.21 -3.18 4.52
CA SER A 172 8.09 -3.72 3.47
C SER A 172 9.04 -4.74 4.09
N VAL A 173 9.61 -5.62 3.25
CA VAL A 173 10.67 -6.54 3.67
C VAL A 173 12.00 -5.99 3.18
N PRO A 174 12.96 -5.67 4.08
CA PRO A 174 14.30 -5.31 3.67
C PRO A 174 15.05 -6.54 3.15
N PHE A 175 15.87 -6.35 2.13
CA PHE A 175 16.74 -7.38 1.59
C PHE A 175 18.13 -6.86 1.28
N LYS A 176 19.09 -7.78 1.17
CA LYS A 176 20.50 -7.51 0.87
C LYS A 176 20.90 -8.20 -0.44
N VAL A 177 21.43 -7.45 -1.40
CA VAL A 177 21.98 -7.97 -2.65
C VAL A 177 23.49 -8.16 -2.47
N CYS A 178 23.99 -9.38 -2.68
CA CYS A 178 25.35 -9.77 -2.36
C CYS A 178 26.22 -10.03 -3.60
N ARG A 179 27.39 -9.39 -3.63
CA ARG A 179 28.48 -9.67 -4.57
C ARG A 179 29.37 -10.77 -3.99
N CYS A 180 29.14 -12.01 -4.41
CA CYS A 180 29.86 -13.17 -3.86
C CYS A 180 31.36 -13.22 -4.19
N ASP A 181 31.79 -12.43 -5.17
CA ASP A 181 33.21 -12.20 -5.48
C ASP A 181 33.91 -11.28 -4.47
N LEU A 182 33.14 -10.44 -3.76
CA LEU A 182 33.65 -9.48 -2.77
C LEU A 182 33.31 -9.88 -1.32
N ASP A 183 32.15 -10.52 -1.11
CA ASP A 183 31.77 -11.15 0.16
C ASP A 183 31.18 -12.55 -0.08
N PRO A 184 32.02 -13.60 0.00
CA PRO A 184 31.55 -14.98 -0.10
C PRO A 184 30.79 -15.46 1.15
N SER A 185 30.84 -14.72 2.27
CA SER A 185 30.20 -15.14 3.52
C SER A 185 28.69 -14.87 3.53
N CYS A 186 28.19 -13.98 2.67
CA CYS A 186 26.76 -13.71 2.57
C CYS A 186 25.94 -14.97 2.30
N ASN A 187 24.81 -15.11 3.00
CA ASN A 187 23.90 -16.27 2.88
C ASN A 187 23.49 -16.57 1.43
N ALA A 188 23.33 -15.57 0.56
CA ALA A 188 23.00 -15.77 -0.85
C ALA A 188 24.11 -16.45 -1.67
N CYS A 189 25.35 -16.44 -1.19
CA CYS A 189 26.51 -17.02 -1.87
C CYS A 189 26.69 -18.51 -1.56
N ASN A 190 26.20 -18.93 -0.39
CA ASN A 190 26.28 -20.29 0.09
C ASN A 190 24.99 -21.09 -0.16
N LYS A 191 23.92 -20.42 -0.56
CA LYS A 191 22.76 -21.09 -1.16
C LYS A 191 23.22 -21.65 -2.50
N LEU A 192 23.50 -22.96 -2.53
CA LEU A 192 23.62 -23.71 -3.77
C LEU A 192 22.45 -23.27 -4.65
N THR A 193 22.77 -22.73 -5.82
CA THR A 193 21.80 -22.55 -6.88
C THR A 193 21.13 -23.89 -7.08
N ASN A 194 19.88 -24.05 -6.61
CA ASN A 194 18.96 -25.06 -7.13
C ASN A 194 18.61 -24.66 -8.57
N THR A 195 19.63 -24.63 -9.42
CA THR A 195 19.49 -24.71 -10.86
C THR A 195 19.44 -26.20 -11.12
N LEU A 196 18.26 -26.67 -11.54
CA LEU A 196 17.89 -28.07 -11.83
C LEU A 196 17.44 -28.86 -10.59
N MET A 197 16.14 -28.93 -10.35
CA MET A 197 15.38 -30.19 -10.25
C MET A 197 13.89 -29.93 -10.55
N GLN A 198 13.47 -30.48 -11.70
CA GLN A 198 12.12 -30.90 -12.13
C GLN A 198 11.06 -29.83 -12.43
#